data_AF-A0A3M1Z677-F1
#
_entry.id   AF-A0A3M1Z677-F1
#
_cell.length_a   1.000
_cell.length_b   1.000
_cell.length_c   1.000
_cell.angle_alpha   90.00
_cell.angle_beta   90.00
_cell.angle_gamma   90.00
#
_symmetry.space_group_name_H-M   'P 1'
#
loop_
_entity.id
_entity.type
_entity.pdbx_description
1 polymer ?
#
loop_
_entity_poly.entity_id
_entity_poly.type
_entity_poly.pdbx_seq_one_letter_code
_entity_poly.pdbx_strand_id
1 'polypeptide(L)'
;MPRYDYRCPKCEHQFEAEHSIHEEKPSCPACGHADVTRIITSAPTFARGMLTPAGTSRRSSKEELRNKWAEETPKLRKKLRDKLGEEAVKSIPSLNANYD
;
A
#
# COMPACT_ATOMS: atom_id res chain seq x y z
N MET A 1 3.45 -7.71 22.29
CA MET A 1 3.44 -8.87 21.37
C MET A 1 2.62 -8.50 20.13
N PRO A 2 2.92 -8.99 18.91
CA PRO A 2 2.04 -8.75 17.77
C PRO A 2 0.69 -9.44 18.00
N ARG A 3 -0.37 -8.83 17.47
CA ARG A 3 -1.72 -9.39 17.45
C ARG A 3 -2.03 -9.96 16.08
N TYR A 4 -2.64 -11.12 16.06
CA TYR A 4 -3.07 -11.80 14.84
C TYR A 4 -4.56 -12.09 14.90
N ASP A 5 -5.21 -11.94 13.75
CA ASP A 5 -6.57 -12.39 13.53
C ASP A 5 -6.55 -13.89 13.25
N TYR A 6 -7.44 -14.64 13.92
CA TYR A 6 -7.62 -16.07 13.73
C TYR A 6 -9.06 -16.39 13.39
N ARG A 7 -9.27 -17.43 12.58
CA ARG A 7 -10.57 -18.06 12.34
C ARG A 7 -10.50 -19.55 12.63
N CYS A 8 -11.46 -20.01 13.43
CA CYS A 8 -11.64 -21.43 13.65
C CYS A 8 -12.36 -22.07 12.46
N PRO A 9 -11.86 -23.19 11.90
CA PRO A 9 -12.55 -23.90 10.82
C PRO A 9 -13.82 -24.63 11.28
N LYS A 10 -13.95 -24.92 12.58
CA LYS A 10 -15.08 -25.71 13.12
C LYS A 10 -16.30 -24.87 13.45
N CYS A 11 -16.12 -23.74 14.12
CA CYS A 11 -17.22 -22.86 14.54
C CYS A 11 -17.25 -21.51 13.79
N GLU A 12 -16.34 -21.32 12.83
CA GLU A 12 -16.18 -20.09 12.04
C GLU A 12 -15.95 -18.80 12.84
N HIS A 13 -15.74 -18.92 14.15
CA HIS A 13 -15.53 -17.78 15.03
C HIS A 13 -14.21 -17.09 14.70
N GLN A 14 -14.27 -15.77 14.54
CA GLN A 14 -13.11 -14.90 14.32
C GLN A 14 -12.74 -14.21 15.63
N PHE A 15 -11.46 -14.26 16.00
CA PHE A 15 -10.96 -13.66 17.23
C PHE A 15 -9.53 -13.14 17.05
N GLU A 16 -9.18 -12.12 17.84
CA GLU A 16 -7.84 -11.53 17.89
C GLU A 16 -7.08 -12.11 19.09
N ALA A 17 -5.82 -12.52 18.88
CA ALA A 17 -4.97 -13.02 19.96
C ALA A 17 -3.55 -12.43 19.88
N GLU A 18 -3.02 -12.04 21.03
CA GLU A 18 -1.60 -11.71 21.20
C GLU A 18 -0.77 -12.98 21.16
N HIS A 19 0.18 -13.06 20.22
CA HIS A 19 0.92 -14.29 20.01
C HIS A 19 2.31 -14.03 19.43
N SER A 20 3.32 -14.70 19.98
CA SER A 20 4.68 -14.60 19.46
C SER A 20 4.86 -15.40 18.17
N ILE A 21 5.78 -14.96 17.29
CA ILE A 21 6.03 -15.62 16.00
C ILE A 21 6.49 -17.09 16.19
N HIS A 22 7.19 -17.38 17.29
CA HIS A 22 7.79 -18.70 17.59
C HIS A 22 6.98 -19.58 18.55
N GLU A 23 5.79 -19.13 18.94
CA GLU A 23 4.99 -19.83 19.95
C GLU A 23 3.94 -20.74 19.27
N GLU A 24 3.32 -21.64 20.04
CA GLU A 24 2.26 -22.52 19.56
C GLU A 24 0.92 -21.77 19.38
N LYS A 25 0.15 -22.18 18.38
CA LYS A 25 -1.11 -21.49 18.02
C LYS A 25 -2.11 -21.54 19.18
N PRO A 26 -2.83 -20.43 19.45
CA PRO A 26 -3.84 -20.41 20.51
C PRO A 26 -5.06 -21.26 20.13
N SER A 27 -5.63 -21.97 21.11
CA SER A 27 -6.90 -22.68 20.92
C SER A 27 -8.08 -21.72 20.75
N CYS A 28 -9.10 -22.13 20.00
CA CYS A 28 -10.31 -21.33 19.81
C CYS A 28 -11.06 -21.11 21.14
N PRO A 29 -11.38 -19.87 21.53
CA PRO A 29 -12.07 -19.57 22.80
C PRO A 29 -13.53 -20.04 22.81
N ALA A 30 -14.17 -20.22 21.65
CA ALA A 30 -15.57 -20.60 21.56
C ALA A 30 -15.81 -22.12 21.59
N CYS A 31 -14.87 -22.92 21.07
CA CYS A 31 -15.08 -24.37 20.90
C CYS A 31 -13.90 -25.24 21.34
N GLY A 32 -12.79 -24.65 21.80
CA GLY A 32 -11.60 -25.37 22.24
C GLY A 32 -10.80 -26.05 21.14
N HIS A 33 -11.11 -25.81 19.87
CA HIS A 33 -10.37 -26.40 18.74
C HIS A 33 -8.93 -25.88 18.71
N ALA A 34 -7.95 -26.79 18.72
CA ALA A 34 -6.52 -26.45 18.77
C ALA A 34 -6.01 -25.84 17.45
N ASP A 35 -6.49 -26.33 16.31
CA ASP A 35 -6.03 -25.85 15.01
C ASP A 35 -6.88 -24.67 14.51
N VAL A 36 -6.37 -23.46 14.69
CA VAL A 36 -6.96 -22.23 14.16
C VAL A 36 -6.12 -21.68 13.00
N THR A 37 -6.78 -21.03 12.05
CA THR A 37 -6.14 -20.47 10.86
C THR A 37 -5.92 -18.98 11.03
N ARG A 38 -4.68 -18.50 10.85
CA ARG A 38 -4.39 -17.05 10.84
C ARG A 38 -5.01 -16.41 9.60
N ILE A 39 -5.75 -15.32 9.77
CA ILE A 39 -6.26 -14.51 8.68
C ILE A 39 -5.35 -13.30 8.48
N ILE A 40 -5.06 -12.99 7.22
CA ILE A 40 -4.41 -11.74 6.83
C ILE A 40 -5.49 -10.84 6.25
N THR A 41 -6.10 -10.01 7.09
CA THR A 41 -7.23 -9.14 6.72
C THR A 41 -6.78 -7.96 5.85
N SER A 42 -5.53 -7.49 6.03
CA SER A 42 -4.97 -6.41 5.23
C SER A 42 -3.59 -6.79 4.70
N ALA A 43 -3.42 -6.68 3.37
CA ALA A 43 -2.12 -6.76 2.71
C ALA A 43 -1.65 -5.33 2.38
N PRO A 44 -0.41 -4.95 2.71
CA PRO A 44 0.12 -3.66 2.29
C PRO A 44 0.14 -3.59 0.76
N THR A 45 -0.43 -2.53 0.20
CA THR A 45 -0.45 -2.33 -1.25
C THR A 45 0.91 -1.81 -1.70
N PHE A 46 1.68 -2.63 -2.42
CA PHE A 46 2.89 -2.16 -3.09
C PHE A 46 2.51 -1.31 -4.31
N ALA A 47 2.90 -0.04 -4.32
CA ALA A 47 2.70 0.84 -5.47
C ALA A 47 3.77 0.56 -6.54
N ARG A 48 3.39 -0.09 -7.65
CA ARG A 48 4.24 -0.20 -8.86
C ARG A 48 4.11 1.08 -9.68
N GLY A 49 4.91 2.09 -9.37
CA GLY A 49 5.10 3.26 -10.25
C GLY A 49 5.03 4.59 -9.53
N MET A 50 3.86 4.96 -9.00
CA MET A 50 3.67 6.27 -8.38
C MET A 50 3.58 6.14 -6.86
N LEU A 51 4.48 6.82 -6.14
CA LEU A 51 4.45 6.98 -4.68
C LEU A 51 3.28 7.89 -4.29
N THR A 52 2.05 7.45 -4.52
CA THR A 52 0.91 8.03 -3.82
C THR A 52 1.03 7.68 -2.33
N PRO A 53 0.60 8.54 -1.40
CA PRO A 53 0.58 8.21 0.02
C PRO A 53 0.01 6.81 0.28
N ALA A 54 0.65 6.05 1.17
CA ALA A 54 0.26 4.68 1.50
C ALA A 54 -1.26 4.60 1.74
N GLY A 55 -1.97 3.81 0.94
CA GLY A 55 -3.43 3.63 1.02
C GLY A 55 -4.27 4.30 -0.09
N THR A 56 -3.69 5.20 -0.90
CA THR A 56 -4.44 5.90 -1.98
C THR A 56 -4.22 5.35 -3.38
N SER A 57 -3.20 4.51 -3.61
CA SER A 57 -2.86 3.98 -4.93
C SER A 57 -3.99 3.20 -5.61
N ARG A 58 -4.88 2.56 -4.84
CA ARG A 58 -6.08 1.86 -5.36
C ARG A 58 -7.36 2.70 -5.34
N ARG A 59 -7.37 3.88 -4.71
CA ARG A 59 -8.59 4.69 -4.50
C ARG A 59 -8.65 5.95 -5.36
N SER A 60 -7.52 6.43 -5.88
CA SER A 60 -7.54 7.63 -6.71
C SER A 60 -8.10 7.35 -8.10
N SER A 61 -9.05 8.17 -8.52
CA SER A 61 -9.59 8.13 -9.88
C SER A 61 -8.53 8.56 -10.90
N LYS A 62 -8.75 8.21 -12.18
CA LYS A 62 -7.89 8.66 -13.29
C LYS A 62 -7.75 10.19 -13.31
N GLU A 63 -8.83 10.91 -12.98
CA GLU A 63 -8.87 12.37 -12.90
C GLU A 63 -7.99 12.92 -11.78
N GLU A 64 -8.09 12.35 -10.56
CA GLU A 64 -7.24 12.76 -9.45
C GLU A 64 -5.75 12.57 -9.73
N LEU A 65 -5.40 11.47 -10.40
CA LEU A 65 -4.01 11.20 -10.80
C LEU A 65 -3.50 12.22 -11.81
N ARG A 66 -4.33 12.61 -12.79
CA ARG A 66 -3.99 13.66 -13.77
C ARG A 66 -3.80 15.02 -13.11
N ASN A 67 -4.70 15.41 -12.20
CA ASN A 67 -4.60 16.68 -11.48
C ASN A 67 -3.33 16.74 -10.65
N LYS A 68 -3.00 15.67 -9.90
CA LYS A 68 -1.73 15.57 -9.17
C LYS A 68 -0.51 15.66 -10.08
N TRP A 69 -0.57 15.02 -11.25
CA TRP A 69 0.50 15.12 -12.25
C TRP A 69 0.69 16.56 -12.74
N ALA A 70 -0.40 17.29 -13.02
CA ALA A 70 -0.36 18.69 -13.43
C ALA A 70 0.23 19.62 -12.33
N GLU A 71 -0.05 19.33 -11.06
CA GLU A 71 0.50 20.11 -9.93
C GLU A 71 1.99 19.83 -9.65
N GLU A 72 2.43 18.57 -9.78
CA GLU A 72 3.78 18.15 -9.39
C GLU A 72 4.81 18.25 -10.51
N THR A 73 4.40 18.14 -11.79
CA THR A 73 5.28 18.31 -12.95
C THR A 73 6.07 19.63 -12.99
N PRO A 74 5.50 20.82 -12.72
CA PRO A 74 6.26 22.07 -12.76
C PRO A 74 7.30 22.13 -11.63
N LYS A 75 6.97 21.60 -10.45
CA LYS A 75 7.89 21.53 -9.30
C LYS A 75 9.07 20.59 -9.61
N LEU A 76 8.78 19.44 -10.21
CA LEU A 76 9.79 18.48 -10.63
C LEU A 76 10.68 19.05 -11.74
N ARG A 77 10.08 19.72 -12.74
CA ARG A 77 10.80 20.40 -13.84
C ARG A 77 11.76 21.46 -13.31
N LYS A 78 11.33 22.26 -12.33
CA LYS A 78 12.19 23.26 -11.67
C LYS A 78 13.38 22.59 -10.97
N LYS A 79 13.13 21.58 -10.14
CA LYS A 79 14.19 20.83 -9.43
C LYS A 79 15.19 20.16 -10.39
N LEU A 80 14.72 19.63 -11.51
CA LEU A 80 15.60 19.00 -12.51
C LEU A 80 16.44 20.05 -13.25
N ARG A 81 15.85 21.21 -13.57
CA ARG A 81 16.58 22.34 -14.17
C ARG A 81 17.71 22.80 -13.25
N ASP A 82 17.41 22.96 -11.96
CA ASP A 82 18.36 23.42 -10.95
C ASP A 82 19.54 22.44 -10.75
N LYS A 83 19.33 21.14 -10.98
CA LYS A 83 20.34 20.08 -10.74
C LYS A 83 21.12 19.64 -11.97
N LEU A 84 20.47 19.57 -13.13
CA LEU A 84 21.00 18.93 -14.34
C LEU A 84 21.08 19.89 -15.54
N GLY A 85 20.64 21.14 -15.39
CA GLY A 85 20.61 22.14 -16.45
C GLY A 85 19.40 22.02 -17.39
N GLU A 86 19.22 23.01 -18.27
CA GLU A 86 18.04 23.10 -19.13
C GLU A 86 17.97 22.00 -20.21
N GLU A 87 19.13 21.54 -20.68
CA GLU A 87 19.23 20.55 -21.76
C GLU A 87 18.72 19.17 -21.33
N ALA A 88 19.04 18.74 -20.12
CA ALA A 88 18.54 17.49 -19.55
C ALA A 88 17.01 17.50 -19.33
N VAL A 89 16.42 18.68 -19.12
CA VAL A 89 14.97 18.83 -18.95
C VAL A 89 14.24 18.81 -20.30
N LYS A 90 14.83 19.41 -21.35
CA LYS A 90 14.27 19.37 -22.71
C LYS A 90 14.28 17.96 -23.30
N SER A 91 15.27 17.14 -22.96
CA SER A 91 15.42 15.78 -23.48
C SER A 91 14.44 14.75 -22.91
N ILE A 92 13.59 15.10 -21.93
CA ILE A 92 12.64 14.18 -21.28
C ILE A 92 11.24 14.37 -21.90
N PRO A 93 10.74 13.43 -22.75
CA PRO A 93 9.46 13.59 -23.43
C PRO A 93 8.25 13.56 -22.47
N SER A 94 8.33 12.76 -21.41
CA SER A 94 7.24 12.56 -20.46
C SER A 94 6.92 13.78 -19.60
N LEU A 95 7.88 14.71 -19.40
CA LEU A 95 7.66 15.95 -18.66
C LEU A 95 7.03 17.06 -19.51
N ASN A 96 7.03 16.91 -20.84
CA ASN A 96 6.49 17.89 -21.78
C ASN A 96 5.13 17.44 -22.38
N ALA A 97 4.71 16.20 -22.12
CA ALA A 97 3.44 15.68 -22.59
C ALA A 97 2.30 16.09 -21.66
N ASN A 98 1.30 16.80 -22.19
CA ASN A 98 0.00 16.95 -21.55
C ASN A 98 -0.86 15.74 -21.93
N TYR A 99 -1.46 15.08 -20.95
CA TYR A 99 -2.38 13.97 -21.19
C TYR A 99 -3.82 14.47 -21.06
N ASP A 100 -4.50 14.68 -22.19
CA ASP A 100 -5.96 14.93 -22.25
C ASP A 100 -6.76 13.67 -21.80
#